data_AF-A0A9X9A656-F1
#
_entry.id   AF-A0A9X9A656-F1
#
_cell.length_a   1.000
_cell.length_b   1.000
_cell.length_c   1.000
_cell.angle_alpha   90.00
_cell.angle_beta   90.00
_cell.angle_gamma   90.00
#
_symmetry.space_group_name_H-M   'P 1'
#
loop_
_entity.id
_entity.type
_entity.pdbx_description
1 polymer ?
#
loop_
_entity_poly.entity_id
_entity_poly.type
_entity_poly.pdbx_seq_one_letter_code
_entity_poly.pdbx_strand_id
1 'polypeptide(L)'
;AQMLANGFHTGHGHMRQPQDIKSALALSSIIFQANQNMQHGGQSFALFDIDLAPYVRKTIERHKKRLQSYPLTKEQIEEFAWKETENDTYQACEAFVHNSNSMHSRGGGQVPFISINYGTDTSKEGRMLIKQLLKATQAGLGKGETPIFPIQIFKMKKGVNFEESDPNYDLFELALETTAERL
;
A
#
# COMPACT_ATOMS: atom_id res chain seq x y z
N ALA A 1 -7.13 2.32 10.93
CA ALA A 1 -7.58 3.15 9.79
C ALA A 1 -8.88 3.95 10.03
N GLN A 2 -9.08 4.60 11.18
CA GLN A 2 -10.36 5.28 11.44
C GLN A 2 -10.61 6.47 10.48
N MET A 3 -9.55 7.21 10.12
CA MET A 3 -9.67 8.35 9.19
C MET A 3 -10.08 7.92 7.78
N LEU A 4 -9.47 6.85 7.23
CA LEU A 4 -9.87 6.37 5.91
C LEU A 4 -11.27 5.77 5.94
N ALA A 5 -11.64 5.05 7.01
CA ALA A 5 -12.95 4.43 7.14
C ALA A 5 -14.09 5.45 7.22
N ASN A 6 -13.90 6.54 7.96
CA ASN A 6 -14.93 7.55 8.22
C ASN A 6 -14.85 8.75 7.27
N GLY A 7 -13.78 8.86 6.48
CA GLY A 7 -13.44 10.11 5.81
C GLY A 7 -12.76 11.11 6.75
N PHE A 8 -12.21 12.18 6.18
CA PHE A 8 -11.46 13.19 6.94
C PHE A 8 -11.48 14.55 6.24
N HIS A 9 -11.24 15.62 7.00
CA HIS A 9 -11.19 16.99 6.47
C HIS A 9 -9.74 17.49 6.40
N THR A 10 -9.33 18.09 5.28
CA THR A 10 -7.96 18.60 5.06
C THR A 10 -7.84 20.13 5.15
N GLY A 11 -8.87 20.79 5.68
CA GLY A 11 -8.96 22.25 5.77
C GLY A 11 -9.65 22.90 4.57
N HIS A 12 -9.55 22.29 3.38
CA HIS A 12 -10.17 22.80 2.14
C HIS A 12 -11.38 21.98 1.66
N GLY A 13 -11.72 20.89 2.35
CA GLY A 13 -12.85 20.04 2.00
C GLY A 13 -12.84 18.71 2.76
N HIS A 14 -13.96 18.00 2.67
CA HIS A 14 -14.16 16.69 3.31
C HIS A 14 -13.95 15.55 2.30
N MET A 15 -12.99 14.68 2.59
CA MET A 15 -12.69 13.48 1.82
C MET A 15 -13.57 12.33 2.29
N ARG A 16 -14.26 11.69 1.34
CA ARG A 16 -15.09 10.50 1.61
C ARG A 16 -14.21 9.25 1.76
N GLN A 17 -14.77 8.21 2.36
CA GLN A 17 -14.14 6.90 2.43
C GLN A 17 -13.73 6.41 1.02
N PRO A 18 -12.49 5.92 0.84
CA PRO A 18 -12.07 5.35 -0.43
C PRO A 18 -12.84 4.06 -0.74
N GLN A 19 -13.10 3.85 -2.02
CA GLN A 19 -13.88 2.71 -2.52
C GLN A 19 -13.04 1.68 -3.31
N ASP A 20 -11.74 1.94 -3.44
CA ASP A 20 -10.74 1.05 -4.04
C ASP A 20 -9.35 1.36 -3.47
N ILE A 21 -8.37 0.49 -3.77
CA ILE A 21 -7.01 0.58 -3.24
C ILE A 21 -6.25 1.81 -3.77
N LYS A 22 -6.48 2.19 -5.03
CA LYS A 22 -5.88 3.38 -5.64
C LYS A 22 -6.28 4.64 -4.88
N SER A 23 -7.57 4.81 -4.64
CA SER A 23 -8.11 5.92 -3.86
C SER A 23 -7.60 5.88 -2.41
N ALA A 24 -7.50 4.70 -1.81
CA ALA A 24 -7.02 4.56 -0.44
C ALA A 24 -5.57 5.03 -0.28
N LEU A 25 -4.66 4.58 -1.15
CA LEU A 25 -3.25 5.00 -1.12
C LEU A 25 -3.05 6.46 -1.53
N ALA A 26 -3.86 6.98 -2.45
CA ALA A 26 -3.87 8.40 -2.78
C ALA A 26 -4.26 9.25 -1.55
N LEU A 27 -5.35 8.87 -0.85
CA LEU A 27 -5.77 9.57 0.36
C LEU A 27 -4.76 9.39 1.51
N SER A 28 -4.10 8.24 1.64
CA SER A 28 -2.97 8.06 2.57
C SER A 28 -1.83 9.02 2.29
N SER A 29 -1.48 9.24 1.01
CA SER A 29 -0.47 10.23 0.60
C SER A 29 -0.86 11.64 1.04
N ILE A 30 -2.14 12.01 0.87
CA ILE A 30 -2.67 13.31 1.29
C ILE A 30 -2.63 13.46 2.81
N ILE A 31 -2.96 12.42 3.58
CA ILE A 31 -2.88 12.44 5.05
C ILE A 31 -1.44 12.70 5.49
N PHE A 32 -0.47 11.99 4.91
CA PHE A 32 0.94 12.20 5.21
C PHE A 32 1.39 13.63 4.89
N GLN A 33 1.02 14.14 3.71
CA GLN A 33 1.36 15.50 3.30
C GLN A 33 0.73 16.56 4.22
N ALA A 34 -0.55 16.39 4.58
CA ALA A 34 -1.25 17.30 5.47
C ALA A 34 -0.62 17.31 6.87
N ASN A 35 -0.32 16.14 7.44
CA ASN A 35 0.31 16.04 8.75
C ASN A 35 1.71 16.66 8.74
N GLN A 36 2.51 16.40 7.71
CA GLN A 36 3.85 16.98 7.59
C GLN A 36 3.82 18.50 7.44
N ASN A 37 2.76 19.05 6.86
CA ASN A 37 2.59 20.50 6.80
C ASN A 37 2.17 21.12 8.14
N MET A 38 1.67 20.34 9.10
CA MET A 38 1.21 20.85 10.40
C MET A 38 2.16 20.51 11.56
N GLN A 39 3.10 19.59 11.36
CA GLN A 39 3.98 19.08 12.40
C GLN A 39 5.44 19.07 11.95
N HIS A 40 6.34 19.16 12.92
CA HIS A 40 7.75 18.87 12.73
C HIS A 40 8.03 17.42 13.13
N GLY A 41 8.94 16.75 12.42
CA GLY A 41 9.34 15.37 12.70
C GLY A 41 8.83 14.36 11.68
N GLY A 42 9.02 13.08 12.00
CA GLY A 42 8.62 11.97 11.15
C GLY A 42 7.17 11.53 11.39
N GLN A 43 6.49 11.13 10.33
CA GLN A 43 5.13 10.59 10.38
C GLN A 43 5.15 9.09 10.11
N SER A 44 4.32 8.31 10.80
CA SER A 44 4.31 6.85 10.63
C SER A 44 2.91 6.27 10.48
N PHE A 45 2.81 5.22 9.66
CA PHE A 45 1.61 4.39 9.55
C PHE A 45 1.91 3.01 10.15
N ALA A 46 1.30 2.71 11.31
CA ALA A 46 1.67 1.58 12.17
C ALA A 46 1.23 0.19 11.68
N LEU A 47 0.10 0.08 10.99
CA LEU A 47 -0.49 -1.20 10.56
C LEU A 47 -0.92 -1.12 9.10
N PHE A 48 0.00 -0.70 8.22
CA PHE A 48 -0.29 -0.28 6.85
C PHE A 48 -0.98 -1.37 6.02
N ASP A 49 -0.50 -2.62 6.12
CA ASP A 49 -1.07 -3.79 5.46
C ASP A 49 -2.50 -4.08 5.93
N ILE A 50 -2.71 -4.17 7.24
CA ILE A 50 -4.00 -4.50 7.85
C ILE A 50 -5.04 -3.41 7.57
N ASP A 51 -4.63 -2.14 7.70
CA ASP A 51 -5.51 -1.00 7.57
C ASP A 51 -5.94 -0.74 6.13
N LEU A 52 -5.15 -1.19 5.14
CA LEU A 52 -5.44 -1.01 3.72
C LEU A 52 -6.02 -2.26 3.03
N ALA A 53 -5.87 -3.45 3.61
CA ALA A 53 -6.44 -4.70 3.11
C ALA A 53 -7.97 -4.62 2.79
N PRO A 54 -8.81 -3.90 3.58
CA PRO A 54 -10.21 -3.73 3.23
C PRO A 54 -10.44 -3.03 1.88
N TYR A 55 -9.54 -2.13 1.45
CA TYR A 55 -9.67 -1.43 0.17
C TYR A 55 -9.17 -2.27 -1.02
N VAL A 56 -8.23 -3.19 -0.79
CA VAL A 56 -7.92 -4.26 -1.75
C VAL A 56 -9.16 -5.15 -1.93
N ARG A 57 -9.81 -5.58 -0.85
CA ARG A 57 -11.06 -6.37 -0.91
C ARG A 57 -12.16 -5.66 -1.70
N LYS A 58 -12.40 -4.37 -1.42
CA LYS A 58 -13.37 -3.57 -2.18
C LYS A 58 -13.04 -3.52 -3.68
N THR A 59 -11.74 -3.47 -4.02
CA THR A 59 -11.28 -3.48 -5.42
C THR A 59 -11.61 -4.82 -6.08
N ILE A 60 -11.35 -5.95 -5.40
CA ILE A 60 -11.73 -7.29 -5.86
C ILE A 60 -13.24 -7.37 -6.10
N GLU A 61 -14.05 -6.96 -5.13
CA GLU A 61 -15.51 -7.00 -5.24
C GLU A 61 -16.04 -6.14 -6.39
N ARG A 62 -15.41 -4.98 -6.63
CA ARG A 62 -15.75 -4.11 -7.74
C ARG A 62 -15.45 -4.77 -9.09
N HIS A 63 -14.28 -5.40 -9.25
CA HIS A 63 -13.94 -6.14 -10.46
C HIS A 63 -14.88 -7.33 -10.66
N LYS A 64 -15.19 -8.10 -9.61
CA LYS A 64 -16.17 -9.19 -9.69
C LYS A 64 -17.54 -8.71 -10.17
N LYS A 65 -18.07 -7.64 -9.58
CA LYS A 65 -19.37 -7.05 -10.00
C LYS A 65 -19.36 -6.62 -11.46
N ARG A 66 -18.25 -6.04 -11.92
CA ARG A 66 -18.08 -5.66 -13.34
C ARG A 66 -17.99 -6.89 -14.24
N LEU A 67 -17.27 -7.93 -13.83
CA LEU A 67 -17.05 -9.14 -14.62
C LEU A 67 -18.29 -10.04 -14.70
N GLN A 68 -19.20 -9.95 -13.72
CA GLN A 68 -20.49 -10.65 -13.72
C GLN A 68 -21.38 -10.33 -14.93
N SER A 69 -21.16 -9.21 -15.63
CA SER A 69 -21.92 -8.88 -16.85
C SER A 69 -21.41 -9.59 -18.11
N TYR A 70 -20.27 -10.28 -18.02
CA TYR A 70 -19.66 -10.99 -19.15
C TYR A 70 -19.99 -12.49 -19.09
N PRO A 71 -19.97 -13.20 -20.23
CA PRO A 71 -20.24 -14.64 -20.30
C PRO A 71 -19.04 -15.45 -19.78
N LEU A 72 -18.73 -15.30 -18.49
CA LEU A 72 -17.62 -15.94 -17.80
C LEU A 72 -18.14 -16.90 -16.73
N THR A 73 -17.38 -17.96 -16.47
CA THR A 73 -17.62 -18.85 -15.32
C THR A 73 -17.26 -18.15 -14.01
N LYS A 74 -17.75 -18.67 -12.88
CA LYS A 74 -17.43 -18.10 -11.56
C LYS A 74 -15.94 -18.15 -11.29
N GLU A 75 -15.29 -19.24 -11.68
CA GLU A 75 -13.85 -19.47 -11.52
C GLU A 75 -13.05 -18.44 -12.33
N GLN A 76 -13.45 -18.18 -13.59
CA GLN A 76 -12.83 -17.13 -14.40
C GLN A 76 -13.03 -15.72 -13.83
N ILE A 77 -14.21 -15.43 -13.27
CA ILE A 77 -14.48 -14.14 -12.62
C ILE A 77 -13.57 -13.94 -11.40
N GLU A 78 -13.40 -14.97 -10.57
CA GLU A 78 -12.50 -14.95 -9.41
C GLU A 78 -11.05 -14.71 -9.84
N GLU A 79 -10.57 -15.46 -10.84
CA GLU A 79 -9.21 -15.34 -11.36
C GLU A 79 -8.92 -13.97 -11.98
N PHE A 80 -9.80 -13.49 -12.86
CA PHE A 80 -9.63 -12.19 -13.51
C PHE A 80 -9.75 -11.03 -12.52
N ALA A 81 -10.71 -11.07 -11.60
CA ALA A 81 -10.83 -10.03 -10.58
C ALA A 81 -9.59 -9.98 -9.68
N TRP A 82 -9.03 -11.14 -9.35
CA TRP A 82 -7.78 -11.23 -8.59
C TRP A 82 -6.61 -10.61 -9.35
N LYS A 83 -6.42 -11.01 -10.62
CA LYS A 83 -5.33 -10.52 -11.47
C LYS A 83 -5.41 -9.01 -11.73
N GLU A 84 -6.61 -8.50 -12.02
CA GLU A 84 -6.83 -7.06 -12.20
C GLU A 84 -6.58 -6.29 -10.90
N THR A 85 -6.98 -6.85 -9.75
CA THR A 85 -6.69 -6.22 -8.45
C THR A 85 -5.20 -6.24 -8.13
N GLU A 86 -4.47 -7.30 -8.50
CA GLU A 86 -3.02 -7.38 -8.32
C GLU A 86 -2.33 -6.23 -9.07
N ASN A 87 -2.71 -6.01 -10.33
CA ASN A 87 -2.20 -4.90 -11.14
C ASN A 87 -2.57 -3.53 -10.56
N ASP A 88 -3.83 -3.36 -10.14
CA ASP A 88 -4.29 -2.10 -9.54
C ASP A 88 -3.57 -1.78 -8.23
N THR A 89 -3.30 -2.81 -7.42
CA THR A 89 -2.58 -2.69 -6.15
C THR A 89 -1.12 -2.35 -6.40
N TYR A 90 -0.46 -2.98 -7.38
CA TYR A 90 0.89 -2.63 -7.81
C TYR A 90 0.99 -1.16 -8.23
N GLN A 91 0.13 -0.73 -9.16
CA GLN A 91 0.13 0.65 -9.64
C GLN A 91 -0.18 1.66 -8.53
N ALA A 92 -1.05 1.30 -7.58
CA ALA A 92 -1.32 2.13 -6.42
C ALA A 92 -0.10 2.25 -5.48
N CYS A 93 0.62 1.14 -5.25
CA CYS A 93 1.85 1.14 -4.46
C CYS A 93 2.97 1.93 -5.14
N GLU A 94 3.16 1.76 -6.45
CA GLU A 94 4.14 2.51 -7.25
C GLU A 94 3.85 4.01 -7.16
N ALA A 95 2.60 4.43 -7.38
CA ALA A 95 2.20 5.82 -7.23
C ALA A 95 2.44 6.34 -5.80
N PHE A 96 2.19 5.51 -4.78
CA PHE A 96 2.46 5.87 -3.39
C PHE A 96 3.96 6.08 -3.11
N VAL A 97 4.83 5.18 -3.59
CA VAL A 97 6.30 5.33 -3.49
C VAL A 97 6.77 6.57 -4.23
N HIS A 98 6.30 6.80 -5.47
CA HIS A 98 6.63 8.01 -6.24
C HIS A 98 6.20 9.30 -5.53
N ASN A 99 4.97 9.34 -5.01
CA ASN A 99 4.45 10.48 -4.28
C ASN A 99 5.28 10.75 -3.01
N SER A 100 5.70 9.69 -2.32
CA SER A 100 6.53 9.79 -1.12
C SER A 100 7.89 10.45 -1.37
N ASN A 101 8.39 10.41 -2.62
CA ASN A 101 9.67 11.01 -3.03
C ASN A 101 9.53 12.29 -3.86
N SER A 102 8.31 12.74 -4.15
CA SER A 102 8.08 13.92 -5.02
C SER A 102 7.15 14.96 -4.40
N MET A 103 6.31 14.56 -3.44
CA MET A 103 5.52 15.51 -2.68
C MET A 103 6.45 16.37 -1.82
N HIS A 104 6.29 17.68 -1.92
CA HIS A 104 7.02 18.62 -1.07
C HIS A 104 6.16 19.00 0.13
N SER A 105 6.80 19.13 1.30
CA SER A 105 6.22 19.77 2.48
C SER A 105 6.54 21.27 2.51
N ARG A 106 5.85 22.03 3.38
CA ARG A 106 5.93 23.51 3.51
C ARG A 106 7.30 24.11 3.20
N GLY A 107 7.30 25.20 2.43
CA GLY A 107 8.26 26.32 2.47
C GLY A 107 9.76 26.06 2.23
N GLY A 108 10.22 24.81 2.22
CA GLY A 108 11.65 24.46 2.24
C GLY A 108 12.04 23.35 1.25
N GLY A 109 11.12 22.91 0.39
CA GLY A 109 11.48 22.02 -0.71
C GLY A 109 11.94 20.62 -0.29
N GLN A 110 11.56 20.13 0.89
CA GLN A 110 11.93 18.79 1.35
C GLN A 110 10.78 17.79 1.22
N VAL A 111 11.13 16.57 0.78
CA VAL A 111 10.26 15.40 0.76
C VAL A 111 9.86 15.00 2.19
N PRO A 112 8.63 14.49 2.39
CA PRO A 112 8.10 14.22 3.72
C PRO A 112 8.85 13.06 4.39
N PHE A 113 9.19 13.22 5.67
CA PHE A 113 9.81 12.14 6.44
C PHE A 113 8.73 11.17 6.91
N ILE A 114 8.51 10.10 6.14
CA ILE A 114 7.43 9.15 6.41
C ILE A 114 7.95 7.72 6.55
N SER A 115 7.31 6.94 7.43
CA SER A 115 7.54 5.51 7.57
C SER A 115 6.25 4.71 7.54
N ILE A 116 6.34 3.48 7.07
CA ILE A 116 5.24 2.52 7.06
C ILE A 116 5.68 1.22 7.71
N ASN A 117 4.76 0.63 8.47
CA ASN A 117 4.97 -0.63 9.18
C ASN A 117 3.98 -1.66 8.66
N TYR A 118 4.47 -2.82 8.24
CA TYR A 118 3.67 -3.87 7.61
C TYR A 118 4.32 -5.25 7.78
N GLY A 119 3.69 -6.31 7.27
CA GLY A 119 4.25 -7.66 7.20
C GLY A 119 3.50 -8.70 8.02
N THR A 120 2.51 -8.27 8.82
CA THR A 120 1.82 -9.14 9.79
C THR A 120 0.41 -9.56 9.39
N ASP A 121 -0.17 -8.95 8.34
CA ASP A 121 -1.47 -9.40 7.82
C ASP A 121 -1.34 -10.72 7.06
N THR A 122 -2.11 -11.73 7.45
CA THR A 122 -2.15 -13.06 6.83
C THR A 122 -3.36 -13.26 5.92
N SER A 123 -4.23 -12.26 5.80
CA SER A 123 -5.33 -12.27 4.82
C SER A 123 -4.80 -12.27 3.40
N LYS A 124 -5.58 -12.83 2.47
CA LYS A 124 -5.22 -12.86 1.04
C LYS A 124 -4.98 -11.43 0.52
N GLU A 125 -5.80 -10.48 0.95
CA GLU A 125 -5.72 -9.08 0.54
C GLU A 125 -4.53 -8.34 1.14
N GLY A 126 -4.26 -8.51 2.44
CA GLY A 126 -3.10 -7.92 3.10
C GLY A 126 -1.78 -8.43 2.51
N ARG A 127 -1.70 -9.74 2.26
CA ARG A 127 -0.55 -10.34 1.56
C ARG A 127 -0.35 -9.81 0.16
N MET A 128 -1.43 -9.63 -0.61
CA MET A 128 -1.34 -9.01 -1.94
C MET A 128 -0.74 -7.61 -1.83
N LEU A 129 -1.21 -6.80 -0.89
CA LEU A 129 -0.69 -5.45 -0.66
C LEU A 129 0.80 -5.45 -0.29
N ILE A 130 1.21 -6.31 0.65
CA ILE A 130 2.61 -6.45 1.06
C ILE A 130 3.48 -6.82 -0.15
N LYS A 131 3.07 -7.85 -0.92
CA LYS A 131 3.80 -8.30 -2.10
C LYS A 131 3.95 -7.20 -3.15
N GLN A 132 2.87 -6.48 -3.45
CA GLN A 132 2.90 -5.42 -4.46
C GLN A 132 3.67 -4.19 -4.00
N LEU A 133 3.64 -3.86 -2.70
CA LEU A 133 4.47 -2.79 -2.14
C LEU A 133 5.97 -3.12 -2.26
N LEU A 134 6.37 -4.35 -1.90
CA LEU A 134 7.75 -4.81 -2.05
C LEU A 134 8.20 -4.76 -3.51
N LYS A 135 7.40 -5.29 -4.43
CA LYS A 135 7.68 -5.23 -5.88
C LYS A 135 7.79 -3.81 -6.42
N ALA A 136 6.91 -2.90 -6.00
CA ALA A 136 6.98 -1.49 -6.40
C ALA A 136 8.25 -0.83 -5.87
N THR A 137 8.72 -1.25 -4.70
CA THR A 137 9.97 -0.76 -4.11
C THR A 137 11.19 -1.29 -4.86
N GLN A 138 11.21 -2.59 -5.17
CA GLN A 138 12.25 -3.24 -6.00
C GLN A 138 12.38 -2.58 -7.37
N ALA A 139 11.26 -2.24 -8.01
CA ALA A 139 11.27 -1.54 -9.30
C ALA A 139 11.99 -0.18 -9.24
N GLY A 140 12.02 0.45 -8.05
CA GLY A 140 12.62 1.75 -7.83
C GLY A 140 11.75 2.89 -8.35
N LEU A 141 12.29 4.11 -8.26
CA LEU A 141 11.71 5.29 -8.88
C LEU A 141 12.04 5.31 -10.37
N GLY A 142 11.26 6.01 -11.20
CA GLY A 142 11.69 6.52 -12.52
C GLY A 142 12.56 5.57 -13.36
N LYS A 143 13.89 5.72 -13.26
CA LYS A 143 14.90 4.95 -14.00
C LYS A 143 15.53 3.81 -13.19
N GLY A 144 14.84 3.35 -12.15
CA GLY A 144 15.32 2.39 -11.17
C GLY A 144 16.16 3.01 -10.05
N GLU A 145 15.97 4.28 -9.69
CA GLU A 145 16.65 4.85 -8.52
C GLU A 145 16.07 4.29 -7.21
N THR A 146 16.91 4.12 -6.18
CA THR A 146 16.45 3.67 -4.86
C THR A 146 15.58 4.75 -4.20
N PRO A 147 14.31 4.43 -3.83
CA PRO A 147 13.44 5.37 -3.14
C PRO A 147 13.96 5.62 -1.71
N ILE A 148 13.99 6.89 -1.30
CA ILE A 148 14.38 7.27 0.08
C ILE A 148 13.17 7.12 1.02
N PHE A 149 11.98 7.42 0.52
CA PHE A 149 10.72 7.31 1.26
C PHE A 149 9.70 6.41 0.53
N PRO A 150 8.71 5.84 1.25
CA PRO A 150 8.65 5.77 2.71
C PRO A 150 9.76 4.89 3.28
N ILE A 151 10.18 5.16 4.52
CA ILE A 151 10.98 4.18 5.28
C ILE A 151 10.09 2.96 5.53
N GLN A 152 10.55 1.78 5.12
CA GLN A 152 9.78 0.55 5.17
C GLN A 152 10.24 -0.33 6.32
N ILE A 153 9.32 -0.66 7.22
CA ILE A 153 9.59 -1.48 8.40
C ILE A 153 8.77 -2.76 8.26
N PHE A 154 9.42 -3.82 7.76
CA PHE A 154 8.85 -5.17 7.72
C PHE A 154 8.91 -5.80 9.11
N LYS A 155 7.76 -6.04 9.71
CA LYS A 155 7.63 -6.59 11.06
C LYS A 155 7.77 -8.11 11.04
N MET A 156 8.79 -8.62 11.71
CA MET A 156 8.99 -10.05 11.90
C MET A 156 8.19 -10.57 13.10
N LYS A 157 7.48 -11.68 12.93
CA LYS A 157 6.70 -12.34 13.98
C LYS A 157 6.60 -13.85 13.73
N LYS A 158 6.95 -14.64 14.75
CA LYS A 158 6.77 -16.10 14.74
C LYS A 158 5.29 -16.48 14.62
N GLY A 159 5.00 -17.49 13.79
CA GLY A 159 3.64 -17.87 13.42
C GLY A 159 3.05 -17.00 12.31
N VAL A 160 3.84 -16.09 11.73
CA VAL A 160 3.40 -15.19 10.65
C VAL A 160 4.40 -15.15 9.51
N ASN A 161 5.69 -14.86 9.75
CA ASN A 161 6.68 -14.71 8.68
C ASN A 161 8.12 -15.05 9.09
N PHE A 162 8.31 -15.73 10.23
CA PHE A 162 9.64 -15.97 10.79
C PHE A 162 10.20 -17.35 10.41
N GLU A 163 9.35 -18.37 10.40
CA GLU A 163 9.72 -19.77 10.12
C GLU A 163 9.27 -20.17 8.72
N GLU A 164 9.94 -21.12 8.05
CA GLU A 164 9.57 -21.60 6.70
C GLU A 164 8.11 -22.08 6.58
N SER A 165 7.55 -22.60 7.67
CA SER A 165 6.15 -23.05 7.74
C SER A 165 5.14 -21.92 7.99
N ASP A 166 5.62 -20.72 8.34
CA ASP A 166 4.76 -19.59 8.62
C ASP A 166 4.09 -19.08 7.32
N PRO A 167 2.85 -18.57 7.39
CA PRO A 167 2.10 -18.24 6.19
C PRO A 167 2.86 -17.27 5.28
N ASN A 168 3.37 -16.17 5.81
CA ASN A 168 4.00 -15.09 5.05
C ASN A 168 5.54 -15.26 4.92
N TYR A 169 6.07 -16.48 5.05
CA TYR A 169 7.51 -16.70 4.88
C TYR A 169 7.99 -16.31 3.48
N ASP A 170 7.20 -16.59 2.45
CA ASP A 170 7.42 -16.14 1.07
C ASP A 170 7.55 -14.60 0.96
N LEU A 171 6.80 -13.85 1.76
CA LEU A 171 6.88 -12.39 1.80
C LEU A 171 8.09 -11.90 2.60
N PHE A 172 8.57 -12.67 3.57
CA PHE A 172 9.82 -12.40 4.25
C PHE A 172 11.01 -12.60 3.30
N GLU A 173 11.04 -13.67 2.52
CA GLU A 173 12.07 -13.88 1.48
C GLU A 173 12.07 -12.73 0.46
N LEU A 174 10.90 -12.32 -0.02
CA LEU A 174 10.77 -11.18 -0.92
C LEU A 174 11.24 -9.86 -0.26
N ALA A 175 11.01 -9.69 1.04
CA ALA A 175 11.50 -8.52 1.77
C ALA A 175 13.03 -8.52 1.89
N LEU A 176 13.66 -9.68 2.09
CA LEU A 176 15.13 -9.82 2.07
C LEU A 176 15.69 -9.49 0.68
N GLU A 177 15.07 -10.00 -0.39
CA GLU A 177 15.46 -9.69 -1.77
C GLU A 177 15.35 -8.19 -2.04
N THR A 178 14.24 -7.57 -1.62
CA THR A 178 14.01 -6.12 -1.77
C THR A 178 15.07 -5.30 -1.06
N THR A 179 15.41 -5.68 0.18
CA THR A 179 16.46 -5.05 0.98
C THR A 179 17.82 -5.16 0.29
N ALA A 180 18.16 -6.36 -0.21
CA ALA A 180 19.43 -6.58 -0.90
C ALA A 180 19.61 -5.71 -2.16
N GLU A 181 18.52 -5.38 -2.85
CA GLU A 181 18.54 -4.54 -4.05
C GLU A 181 18.47 -3.03 -3.73
N ARG A 182 17.72 -2.65 -2.69
CA ARG A 182 17.30 -1.25 -2.45
C ARG A 182 17.66 -0.68 -1.06
N LEU A 183 18.56 -1.34 -0.32
CA LEU A 183 19.08 -1.06 1.05
C LEU A 183 18.43 -1.89 2.16
#